data_AF-A0A2E6YTY0-F1
#
_entry.id   AF-A0A2E6YTY0-F1
#
_cell.length_a   1.000
_cell.length_b   1.000
_cell.length_c   1.000
_cell.angle_alpha   90.00
_cell.angle_beta   90.00
_cell.angle_gamma   90.00
#
_symmetry.space_group_name_H-M   'P 1'
#
loop_
_entity.id
_entity.type
_entity.pdbx_description
1 polymer ?
#
loop_
_entity_poly.entity_id
_entity_poly.type
_entity_poly.pdbx_seq_one_letter_code
_entity_poly.pdbx_strand_id
1 'polypeptide(L)'
;MRACIEMSVPLARRLAGPSFQFNVRFDQQLMTKRREGASNTLTLNSGATKLSFVSEYEVFDVKEGEIVVAIRQPGRISDGFCRCFSSLNGWQKRDVQGADDAVTKQRIKANGSNPLQFVGVAVTEHKAERIMKVDQGFVVMASGITTVVNNSNDTFHPGMKLTWDICSKYPVQHGVHSRKVQFMFRKAEVGDEVVAKALSYSKPKSTVDILLHPVN
;
A
#
# COMPACT_ATOMS: atom_id res chain seq x y z
N MET A 1 24.14 -38.46 0.29
CA MET A 1 22.84 -37.78 0.09
C MET A 1 22.88 -36.44 0.81
N ARG A 2 22.92 -35.32 0.06
CA ARG A 2 22.78 -33.97 0.63
C ARG A 2 21.28 -33.69 0.78
N ALA A 3 20.80 -33.61 2.02
CA ALA A 3 19.45 -33.15 2.29
C ALA A 3 19.36 -31.67 1.92
N CYS A 4 18.59 -31.36 0.88
CA CYS A 4 18.21 -30.00 0.54
C CYS A 4 17.16 -29.58 1.56
N ILE A 5 17.51 -28.69 2.49
CA ILE A 5 16.55 -28.10 3.42
C ILE A 5 15.68 -27.15 2.58
N GLU A 6 14.47 -27.58 2.26
CA GLU A 6 13.44 -26.69 1.73
C GLU A 6 13.20 -25.57 2.74
N MET A 7 13.73 -24.38 2.46
CA MET A 7 13.35 -23.18 3.18
C MET A 7 11.94 -22.79 2.72
N SER A 8 10.93 -23.39 3.35
CA SER A 8 9.58 -22.83 3.31
C SER A 8 9.67 -21.39 3.81
N VAL A 9 9.24 -20.43 2.98
CA VAL A 9 9.15 -19.03 3.40
C VAL A 9 8.16 -19.02 4.56
N PRO A 10 8.58 -18.63 5.78
CA PRO A 10 7.66 -18.66 6.90
C PRO A 10 6.53 -17.69 6.60
N LEU A 11 5.30 -18.23 6.55
CA LEU A 11 4.08 -17.44 6.63
C LEU A 11 4.25 -16.51 7.83
N ALA A 12 4.07 -15.21 7.62
CA ALA A 12 4.21 -14.16 8.62
C ALA A 12 3.67 -14.59 10.01
N ARG A 13 4.56 -15.04 10.90
CA ARG A 13 4.18 -15.44 12.26
C ARG A 13 4.00 -14.16 13.06
N ARG A 14 2.74 -13.77 13.27
CA ARG A 14 2.37 -12.55 14.01
C ARG A 14 3.14 -12.51 15.35
N LEU A 15 4.06 -11.56 15.49
CA LEU A 15 4.66 -11.22 16.77
C LEU A 15 3.59 -10.50 17.59
N ALA A 16 3.00 -11.22 18.55
CA ALA A 16 1.98 -10.65 19.44
C ALA A 16 2.62 -9.55 20.29
N GLY A 17 2.21 -8.30 20.07
CA GLY A 17 2.58 -7.14 20.86
C GLY A 17 1.41 -6.14 20.90
N PRO A 18 1.44 -5.17 21.83
CA PRO A 18 0.43 -4.12 21.87
C PRO A 18 0.39 -3.41 20.51
N SER A 19 -0.80 -3.31 19.92
CA SER A 19 -1.02 -2.63 18.65
C SER A 19 -2.22 -1.71 18.76
N PHE A 20 -2.14 -0.56 18.11
CA PHE A 20 -3.24 0.37 17.96
C PHE A 20 -3.91 0.10 16.61
N GLN A 21 -5.12 -0.43 16.68
CA GLN A 21 -5.93 -0.82 15.53
C GLN A 21 -7.26 -0.08 15.57
N PHE A 22 -7.77 0.31 14.41
CA PHE A 22 -9.07 0.96 14.29
C PHE A 22 -9.75 0.56 12.98
N ASN A 23 -11.08 0.71 12.96
CA ASN A 23 -11.88 0.40 11.79
C ASN A 23 -11.82 1.56 10.80
N VAL A 24 -11.54 1.23 9.55
CA VAL A 24 -11.60 2.14 8.41
C VAL A 24 -12.63 1.66 7.40
N ARG A 25 -13.05 2.54 6.50
CA ARG A 25 -13.93 2.19 5.39
C ARG A 25 -13.14 2.15 4.09
N PHE A 26 -13.50 1.23 3.20
CA PHE A 26 -12.94 1.22 1.86
C PHE A 26 -13.52 2.37 1.02
N ASP A 27 -12.67 3.08 0.27
CA ASP A 27 -13.13 4.14 -0.64
C ASP A 27 -13.71 3.56 -1.94
N GLN A 28 -14.90 2.98 -1.81
CA GLN A 28 -15.62 2.38 -2.92
C GLN A 28 -15.95 3.41 -4.02
N GLN A 29 -16.23 4.67 -3.65
CA GLN A 29 -16.53 5.72 -4.62
C GLN A 29 -15.34 6.04 -5.52
N LEU A 30 -14.14 6.09 -4.93
CA LEU A 30 -12.91 6.29 -5.68
C LEU A 30 -12.72 5.16 -6.70
N MET A 31 -12.92 3.93 -6.25
CA MET A 31 -12.82 2.73 -7.06
C MET A 31 -13.86 2.68 -8.19
N THR A 32 -15.16 2.91 -7.90
CA THR A 32 -16.23 2.89 -8.91
C THR A 32 -15.97 3.93 -9.99
N LYS A 33 -15.68 5.17 -9.60
CA LYS A 33 -15.32 6.25 -10.52
C LYS A 33 -14.14 5.86 -11.41
N ARG A 34 -13.11 5.21 -10.84
CA ARG A 34 -11.94 4.81 -11.63
C ARG A 34 -12.24 3.65 -12.56
N ARG A 35 -13.07 2.70 -12.15
CA ARG A 35 -13.49 1.59 -13.00
C ARG A 35 -14.27 2.11 -14.22
N GLU A 36 -15.17 3.06 -14.00
CA GLU A 36 -16.03 3.63 -15.05
C GLU A 36 -15.31 4.66 -15.93
N GLY A 37 -14.41 5.48 -15.35
CA GLY A 37 -13.71 6.58 -16.04
C GLY A 37 -12.33 6.23 -16.62
N ALA A 38 -12.09 4.97 -16.99
CA ALA A 38 -10.76 4.43 -17.28
C ALA A 38 -10.13 4.83 -18.64
N SER A 39 -10.38 6.04 -19.14
CA SER A 39 -9.83 6.50 -20.42
C SER A 39 -8.33 6.78 -20.37
N ASN A 40 -7.83 7.39 -19.29
CA ASN A 40 -6.43 7.82 -19.19
C ASN A 40 -5.54 6.75 -18.51
N THR A 41 -4.45 6.38 -19.17
CA THR A 41 -3.46 5.42 -18.64
C THR A 41 -2.36 6.18 -17.89
N LEU A 42 -2.12 5.79 -16.63
CA LEU A 42 -0.93 6.23 -15.89
C LEU A 42 0.20 5.25 -16.15
N THR A 43 1.38 5.78 -16.46
CA THR A 43 2.59 5.01 -16.67
C THR A 43 3.58 5.26 -15.54
N LEU A 44 4.18 4.19 -15.04
CA LEU A 44 5.29 4.18 -14.09
C LEU A 44 6.46 3.40 -14.70
N ASN A 45 7.64 3.55 -14.10
CA ASN A 45 8.86 2.86 -14.51
C ASN A 45 9.14 3.04 -16.01
N SER A 46 9.18 4.30 -16.46
CA SER A 46 9.41 4.68 -17.86
C SER A 46 8.49 3.97 -18.87
N GLY A 47 7.25 3.68 -18.46
CA GLY A 47 6.23 3.05 -19.33
C GLY A 47 6.13 1.53 -19.22
N ALA A 48 6.98 0.87 -18.44
CA ALA A 48 6.89 -0.58 -18.23
C ALA A 48 5.66 -0.99 -17.41
N THR A 49 5.28 -0.18 -16.42
CA THR A 49 4.10 -0.43 -15.58
C THR A 49 2.99 0.52 -15.99
N LYS A 50 1.97 -0.04 -16.64
CA LYS A 50 0.85 0.71 -17.21
C LYS A 50 -0.42 0.43 -16.41
N LEU A 51 -0.89 1.41 -15.66
CA LEU A 51 -2.15 1.31 -14.94
C LEU A 51 -3.31 1.72 -15.85
N SER A 52 -3.57 0.87 -16.85
CA SER A 52 -4.70 0.98 -17.78
C SER A 52 -6.00 0.43 -17.18
N PHE A 53 -7.06 0.36 -17.98
CA PHE A 53 -8.30 -0.29 -17.57
C PHE A 53 -8.07 -1.78 -17.26
N VAL A 54 -8.62 -2.23 -16.14
CA VAL A 54 -8.66 -3.63 -15.73
C VAL A 54 -10.11 -3.98 -15.35
N SER A 55 -10.66 -5.01 -15.97
CA SER A 55 -12.03 -5.50 -15.73
C SER A 55 -12.20 -6.15 -14.35
N GLU A 56 -11.14 -6.80 -13.87
CA GLU A 56 -11.12 -7.56 -12.63
C GLU A 56 -11.20 -6.65 -11.39
N TYR A 57 -12.07 -7.01 -10.45
CA TYR A 57 -12.24 -6.29 -9.18
C TYR A 57 -11.07 -6.50 -8.21
N GLU A 58 -10.39 -7.65 -8.32
CA GLU A 58 -9.32 -8.07 -7.42
C GLU A 58 -8.13 -7.07 -7.36
N VAL A 59 -7.98 -6.26 -8.40
CA VAL A 59 -6.99 -5.17 -8.45
C VAL A 59 -7.23 -4.10 -7.37
N PHE A 60 -8.46 -4.00 -6.89
CA PHE A 60 -8.88 -3.06 -5.85
C PHE A 60 -9.04 -3.69 -4.47
N ASP A 61 -8.97 -5.01 -4.36
CA ASP A 61 -9.01 -5.69 -3.06
C ASP A 61 -7.93 -5.13 -2.13
N VAL A 62 -8.20 -5.08 -0.83
CA VAL A 62 -7.18 -4.85 0.18
C VAL A 62 -6.78 -6.20 0.74
N LYS A 63 -5.49 -6.53 0.70
CA LYS A 63 -4.96 -7.78 1.27
C LYS A 63 -4.28 -7.49 2.61
N GLU A 64 -4.23 -8.50 3.49
CA GLU A 64 -3.52 -8.39 4.76
C GLU A 64 -2.04 -8.04 4.54
N GLY A 65 -1.49 -7.17 5.39
CA GLY A 65 -0.10 -6.73 5.32
C GLY A 65 0.17 -5.66 4.28
N GLU A 66 -0.84 -5.18 3.54
CA GLU A 66 -0.68 -4.06 2.60
C GLU A 66 -0.71 -2.71 3.31
N ILE A 67 0.07 -1.77 2.78
CA ILE A 67 0.00 -0.36 3.19
C ILE A 67 -1.32 0.23 2.69
N VAL A 68 -1.96 0.98 3.58
CA VAL A 68 -3.24 1.63 3.35
C VAL A 68 -3.05 3.14 3.43
N VAL A 69 -3.58 3.84 2.43
CA VAL A 69 -3.52 5.30 2.32
C VAL A 69 -4.92 5.89 2.22
N ALA A 70 -5.03 7.16 2.61
CA ALA A 70 -6.23 7.96 2.46
C ALA A 70 -5.91 9.24 1.68
N ILE A 71 -6.94 9.77 0.99
CA ILE A 71 -6.87 11.11 0.40
C ILE A 71 -7.40 12.09 1.43
N ARG A 72 -6.59 13.08 1.80
CA ARG A 72 -7.07 14.16 2.65
C ARG A 72 -8.10 14.99 1.88
N GLN A 73 -9.39 14.82 2.17
CA GLN A 73 -10.46 15.63 1.55
C GLN A 73 -10.96 16.67 2.55
N PRO A 74 -10.78 17.99 2.29
CA PRO A 74 -11.34 19.02 3.14
C PRO A 74 -12.88 18.97 3.10
N GLY A 75 -13.53 18.95 4.27
CA GLY A 75 -14.99 19.05 4.39
C GLY A 75 -15.76 17.73 4.55
N ARG A 76 -15.10 16.55 4.56
CA ARG A 76 -15.75 15.24 4.70
C ARG A 76 -15.85 14.73 6.15
N ILE A 77 -16.16 15.63 7.09
CA ILE A 77 -16.19 15.34 8.54
C ILE A 77 -17.50 14.63 8.96
N SER A 78 -18.52 14.59 8.10
CA SER A 78 -19.88 14.22 8.54
C SER A 78 -20.12 12.74 8.88
N ASP A 79 -19.29 11.79 8.43
CA ASP A 79 -19.48 10.36 8.75
C ASP A 79 -18.51 9.80 9.80
N GLY A 80 -17.47 10.56 10.17
CA GLY A 80 -16.50 10.15 11.20
C GLY A 80 -15.58 8.98 10.82
N PHE A 81 -15.58 8.48 9.58
CA PHE A 81 -14.74 7.35 9.16
C PHE A 81 -13.64 7.76 8.16
N CYS A 82 -12.43 7.25 8.41
CA CYS A 82 -11.34 7.35 7.44
C CYS A 82 -11.61 6.41 6.25
N ARG A 83 -11.67 6.99 5.04
CA ARG A 83 -11.82 6.23 3.78
C ARG A 83 -10.45 5.96 3.18
N CYS A 84 -10.16 4.69 2.95
CA CYS A 84 -8.83 4.26 2.55
C CYS A 84 -8.83 3.26 1.39
N PHE A 85 -7.67 3.09 0.78
CA PHE A 85 -7.39 2.09 -0.25
C PHE A 85 -5.91 1.67 -0.19
N SER A 86 -5.58 0.51 -0.76
CA SER A 86 -4.21 -0.04 -0.73
C SER A 86 -3.50 -0.13 -2.08
N SER A 87 -4.16 0.30 -3.17
CA SER A 87 -3.58 0.25 -4.51
C SER A 87 -3.68 1.56 -5.28
N LEU A 88 -2.63 1.88 -6.04
CA LEU A 88 -2.62 3.03 -6.95
C LEU A 88 -3.58 2.83 -8.13
N ASN A 89 -4.08 1.62 -8.35
CA ASN A 89 -5.08 1.34 -9.37
C ASN A 89 -6.37 2.11 -9.13
N GLY A 90 -6.73 2.39 -7.87
CA GLY A 90 -7.88 3.23 -7.49
C GLY A 90 -7.66 4.73 -7.69
N TRP A 91 -6.42 5.17 -7.97
CA TRP A 91 -6.10 6.59 -8.06
C TRP A 91 -6.72 7.28 -9.28
N GLN A 92 -7.34 8.45 -9.06
CA GLN A 92 -8.09 9.16 -10.10
C GLN A 92 -7.23 10.09 -10.97
N LYS A 93 -6.25 10.80 -10.41
CA LYS A 93 -5.46 11.78 -11.19
C LYS A 93 -4.35 11.05 -11.97
N ARG A 94 -4.60 10.75 -13.24
CA ARG A 94 -3.65 10.04 -14.14
C ARG A 94 -2.85 10.97 -15.04
N ASP A 95 -3.20 12.26 -15.12
CA ASP A 95 -2.49 13.26 -15.93
C ASP A 95 -1.23 13.79 -15.24
N VAL A 96 -0.56 12.91 -14.50
CA VAL A 96 0.66 13.20 -13.75
C VAL A 96 1.80 12.52 -14.49
N GLN A 97 2.51 13.28 -15.31
CA GLN A 97 3.75 12.84 -15.94
C GLN A 97 4.91 13.66 -15.37
N GLY A 98 5.86 12.99 -14.74
CA GLY A 98 7.16 13.56 -14.40
C GLY A 98 8.19 13.31 -15.50
N ALA A 99 9.34 13.99 -15.40
CA ALA A 99 10.49 13.67 -16.25
C ALA A 99 11.04 12.26 -15.98
N ASP A 100 10.87 11.79 -14.74
CA ASP A 100 11.25 10.45 -14.29
C ASP A 100 10.17 9.83 -13.36
N ASP A 101 10.40 8.58 -12.95
CA ASP A 101 9.50 7.85 -12.05
C ASP A 101 9.46 8.46 -10.64
N ALA A 102 10.59 8.98 -10.15
CA ALA A 102 10.68 9.60 -8.82
C ALA A 102 9.81 10.86 -8.72
N VAL A 103 9.91 11.77 -9.69
CA VAL A 103 9.08 12.98 -9.78
C VAL A 103 7.61 12.62 -9.97
N THR A 104 7.31 11.59 -10.77
CA THR A 104 5.93 11.13 -10.97
C THR A 104 5.31 10.66 -9.66
N LYS A 105 6.02 9.82 -8.90
CA LYS A 105 5.59 9.36 -7.57
C LYS A 105 5.42 10.50 -6.59
N GLN A 106 6.35 11.43 -6.55
CA GLN A 106 6.28 12.59 -5.66
C GLN A 106 5.04 13.44 -5.95
N ARG A 107 4.74 13.69 -7.23
CA ARG A 107 3.53 14.42 -7.65
C ARG A 107 2.24 13.67 -7.29
N ILE A 108 2.25 12.33 -7.40
CA ILE A 108 1.12 11.50 -6.98
C ILE A 108 0.91 11.60 -5.46
N LYS A 109 1.98 11.47 -4.67
CA LYS A 109 1.93 11.59 -3.20
C LYS A 109 1.46 12.97 -2.75
N ALA A 110 1.96 14.04 -3.38
CA ALA A 110 1.55 15.41 -3.08
C ALA A 110 0.10 15.71 -3.50
N ASN A 111 -0.38 15.11 -4.60
CA ASN A 111 -1.75 15.24 -5.12
C ASN A 111 -2.31 16.69 -5.19
N GLY A 112 -1.45 17.70 -5.38
CA GLY A 112 -1.87 19.10 -5.39
C GLY A 112 -2.60 19.49 -4.09
N SER A 113 -3.92 19.67 -4.16
CA SER A 113 -4.75 20.13 -3.03
C SER A 113 -5.00 19.09 -1.93
N ASN A 114 -4.91 17.79 -2.24
CA ASN A 114 -5.38 16.71 -1.36
C ASN A 114 -4.33 15.60 -1.19
N PRO A 115 -3.23 15.80 -0.46
CA PRO A 115 -2.12 14.83 -0.39
C PRO A 115 -2.58 13.43 0.05
N LEU A 116 -1.87 12.42 -0.44
CA LEU A 116 -1.98 11.06 0.06
C LEU A 116 -1.35 10.98 1.44
N GLN A 117 -2.10 10.44 2.40
CA GLN A 117 -1.65 10.24 3.77
C GLN A 117 -1.55 8.75 4.07
N PHE A 118 -0.46 8.36 4.71
CA PHE A 118 -0.30 7.02 5.25
C PHE A 118 -1.26 6.85 6.43
N VAL A 119 -2.00 5.75 6.45
CA VAL A 119 -2.94 5.43 7.53
C VAL A 119 -2.41 4.29 8.39
N GLY A 120 -1.79 3.29 7.75
CA GLY A 120 -1.28 2.12 8.45
C GLY A 120 -1.15 0.90 7.54
N VAL A 121 -1.17 -0.27 8.16
CA VAL A 121 -1.14 -1.57 7.48
C VAL A 121 -2.45 -2.31 7.70
N ALA A 122 -3.00 -2.89 6.64
CA ALA A 122 -4.23 -3.69 6.70
C ALA A 122 -4.03 -4.94 7.55
N VAL A 123 -4.88 -5.12 8.56
CA VAL A 123 -4.90 -6.31 9.43
C VAL A 123 -5.87 -7.36 8.89
N THR A 124 -6.96 -6.91 8.29
CA THR A 124 -7.98 -7.77 7.67
C THR A 124 -8.11 -7.41 6.21
N GLU A 125 -8.39 -8.41 5.39
CA GLU A 125 -8.68 -8.22 3.97
C GLU A 125 -10.06 -7.59 3.71
N HIS A 126 -10.16 -6.85 2.60
CA HIS A 126 -11.40 -6.30 2.07
C HIS A 126 -11.51 -6.67 0.60
N LYS A 127 -12.62 -7.30 0.21
CA LYS A 127 -12.89 -7.66 -1.18
C LYS A 127 -13.70 -6.57 -1.85
N ALA A 128 -13.17 -6.02 -2.93
CA ALA A 128 -13.89 -4.99 -3.65
C ALA A 128 -14.97 -5.65 -4.53
N GLU A 129 -16.22 -5.24 -4.36
CA GLU A 129 -17.35 -5.81 -5.09
C GLU A 129 -17.93 -4.82 -6.10
N ARG A 130 -18.73 -5.33 -7.05
CA ARG A 130 -19.50 -4.51 -8.00
C ARG A 130 -20.57 -3.69 -7.33
N ILE A 131 -21.28 -4.30 -6.38
CA ILE A 131 -22.39 -3.65 -5.69
C ILE A 131 -21.77 -2.77 -4.60
N MET A 132 -22.09 -1.48 -4.64
CA MET A 132 -21.56 -0.51 -3.68
C MET A 132 -22.09 -0.81 -2.28
N LYS A 133 -21.27 -1.44 -1.44
CA LYS A 133 -21.56 -1.67 -0.02
C LYS A 133 -20.83 -0.62 0.81
N VAL A 134 -21.51 0.51 1.07
CA VAL A 134 -20.93 1.70 1.73
C VAL A 134 -20.50 1.44 3.19
N ASP A 135 -21.02 0.38 3.80
CA ASP A 135 -20.76 0.05 5.21
C ASP A 135 -19.73 -1.06 5.43
N GLN A 136 -19.14 -1.61 4.36
CA GLN A 136 -18.06 -2.58 4.55
C GLN A 136 -16.75 -1.88 4.93
N GLY A 137 -16.38 -2.03 6.20
CA GLY A 137 -15.09 -1.62 6.73
C GLY A 137 -14.07 -2.75 6.77
N PHE A 138 -12.85 -2.40 7.14
CA PHE A 138 -11.76 -3.32 7.47
C PHE A 138 -10.87 -2.70 8.56
N VAL A 139 -10.03 -3.52 9.18
CA VAL A 139 -9.18 -3.10 10.29
C VAL A 139 -7.80 -2.70 9.77
N VAL A 140 -7.32 -1.54 10.23
CA VAL A 140 -5.96 -1.06 9.99
C VAL A 140 -5.22 -0.91 11.31
N MET A 141 -3.94 -1.26 11.29
CA MET A 141 -2.99 -1.02 12.36
C MET A 141 -2.18 0.23 12.05
N ALA A 142 -2.32 1.26 12.88
CA ALA A 142 -1.51 2.49 12.77
C ALA A 142 -0.20 2.41 13.56
N SER A 143 -0.16 1.62 14.63
CA SER A 143 1.04 1.47 15.47
C SER A 143 1.09 0.06 16.05
N GLY A 144 2.29 -0.51 16.14
CA GLY A 144 2.48 -1.89 16.62
C GLY A 144 3.45 -2.68 15.74
N ILE A 145 3.61 -3.97 16.07
CA ILE A 145 4.54 -4.85 15.36
C ILE A 145 3.81 -5.59 14.24
N THR A 146 4.21 -5.23 13.02
CA THR A 146 3.88 -5.75 11.69
C THR A 146 4.76 -6.86 11.17
N THR A 147 4.27 -7.92 10.54
CA THR A 147 5.06 -8.58 9.47
C THR A 147 4.49 -8.18 8.11
N VAL A 148 5.34 -7.71 7.22
CA VAL A 148 4.99 -7.29 5.85
C VAL A 148 5.97 -7.86 4.84
N VAL A 149 5.65 -7.79 3.55
CA VAL A 149 6.57 -8.18 2.48
C VAL A 149 7.43 -6.98 2.07
N ASN A 150 8.74 -7.17 2.01
CA ASN A 150 9.66 -6.17 1.46
C ASN A 150 9.52 -6.12 -0.06
N ASN A 151 8.59 -5.30 -0.55
CA ASN A 151 8.39 -5.07 -1.99
C ASN A 151 9.37 -4.03 -2.59
N SER A 152 10.31 -3.51 -1.80
CA SER A 152 11.34 -2.60 -2.30
C SER A 152 12.45 -3.35 -3.04
N ASN A 153 13.32 -2.60 -3.72
CA ASN A 153 14.54 -3.17 -4.30
C ASN A 153 15.69 -3.22 -3.28
N ASP A 154 15.50 -2.67 -2.08
CA ASP A 154 16.54 -2.53 -1.06
C ASP A 154 16.49 -3.68 -0.04
N THR A 155 17.64 -3.98 0.54
CA THR A 155 17.72 -4.90 1.68
C THR A 155 17.50 -4.11 2.97
N PHE A 156 16.57 -4.58 3.80
CA PHE A 156 16.32 -4.00 5.10
C PHE A 156 17.21 -4.64 6.16
N HIS A 157 17.73 -3.78 7.03
CA HIS A 157 18.55 -4.18 8.16
C HIS A 157 17.83 -3.80 9.46
N PRO A 158 18.00 -4.59 10.53
CA PRO A 158 17.45 -4.25 11.84
C PRO A 158 17.84 -2.82 12.25
N GLY A 159 16.88 -2.05 12.74
CA GLY A 159 17.09 -0.66 13.12
C GLY A 159 16.84 0.37 12.04
N MET A 160 16.73 -0.04 10.77
CA MET A 160 16.52 0.88 9.64
C MET A 160 15.19 1.62 9.76
N LYS A 161 15.23 2.95 9.61
CA LYS A 161 14.04 3.79 9.52
C LYS A 161 13.43 3.64 8.14
N LEU A 162 12.12 3.44 8.08
CA LEU A 162 11.37 3.20 6.87
C LEU A 162 10.34 4.30 6.66
N THR A 163 10.17 4.68 5.40
CA THR A 163 9.05 5.48 4.91
C THR A 163 8.24 4.64 3.91
N TRP A 164 7.17 5.19 3.37
CA TRP A 164 6.33 4.53 2.37
C TRP A 164 6.47 5.19 1.00
N ASP A 165 6.36 4.39 -0.05
CA ASP A 165 6.41 4.81 -1.45
C ASP A 165 5.49 3.95 -2.33
N ILE A 166 5.36 4.32 -3.59
CA ILE A 166 4.62 3.57 -4.60
C ILE A 166 5.55 2.53 -5.22
N CYS A 167 5.07 1.28 -5.35
CA CYS A 167 5.82 0.27 -6.10
C CYS A 167 5.77 0.59 -7.60
N SER A 168 6.93 0.79 -8.23
CA SER A 168 6.98 1.09 -9.68
C SER A 168 6.76 -0.15 -10.55
N LYS A 169 6.77 -1.34 -9.96
CA LYS A 169 6.69 -2.63 -10.66
C LYS A 169 5.47 -3.40 -10.17
N TYR A 170 5.00 -4.33 -10.99
CA TYR A 170 4.00 -5.28 -10.55
C TYR A 170 4.57 -6.20 -9.46
N PRO A 171 3.83 -6.42 -8.36
CA PRO A 171 4.27 -7.28 -7.28
C PRO A 171 4.33 -8.72 -7.76
N VAL A 172 5.34 -9.45 -7.27
CA VAL A 172 5.46 -10.89 -7.44
C VAL A 172 5.07 -11.53 -6.11
N GLN A 173 3.80 -11.41 -5.73
CA GLN A 173 3.27 -11.93 -4.47
C GLN A 173 2.08 -12.85 -4.75
N HIS A 174 2.09 -14.03 -4.15
CA HIS A 174 0.95 -14.95 -4.23
C HIS A 174 -0.29 -14.35 -3.56
N GLY A 175 -1.46 -14.51 -4.19
CA GLY A 175 -2.73 -13.97 -3.70
C GLY A 175 -2.94 -12.49 -3.96
N VAL A 176 -2.00 -11.82 -4.65
CA VAL A 176 -2.16 -10.44 -5.12
C VAL A 176 -2.30 -10.46 -6.64
N HIS A 177 -3.30 -9.74 -7.16
CA HIS A 177 -3.51 -9.67 -8.60
C HIS A 177 -2.28 -9.10 -9.32
N SER A 178 -1.87 -9.74 -10.42
CA SER A 178 -0.63 -9.44 -11.16
C SER A 178 -0.55 -8.00 -11.69
N ARG A 179 -1.69 -7.35 -11.94
CA ARG A 179 -1.78 -5.94 -12.39
C ARG A 179 -2.00 -4.92 -11.27
N LYS A 180 -1.96 -5.33 -10.01
CA LYS A 180 -2.16 -4.45 -8.87
C LYS A 180 -0.86 -3.74 -8.49
N VAL A 181 -0.86 -2.42 -8.46
CA VAL A 181 0.25 -1.59 -8.02
C VAL A 181 0.02 -1.22 -6.56
N GLN A 182 0.78 -1.85 -5.67
CA GLN A 182 0.71 -1.65 -4.23
C GLN A 182 1.61 -0.49 -3.78
N PHE A 183 1.38 0.00 -2.57
CA PHE A 183 2.36 0.79 -1.84
C PHE A 183 3.38 -0.14 -1.15
N MET A 184 4.59 0.36 -0.96
CA MET A 184 5.70 -0.39 -0.36
C MET A 184 6.43 0.44 0.68
N PHE A 185 7.08 -0.21 1.63
CA PHE A 185 8.08 0.45 2.47
C PHE A 185 9.39 0.63 1.68
N ARG A 186 10.13 1.69 1.98
CA ARG A 186 11.51 1.89 1.53
C ARG A 186 12.34 2.49 2.66
N LYS A 187 13.66 2.48 2.52
CA LYS A 187 14.54 3.21 3.44
C LYS A 187 14.18 4.70 3.45
N ALA A 188 14.04 5.27 4.63
CA ALA A 188 13.82 6.71 4.80
C ALA A 188 15.12 7.48 4.57
N GLU A 189 15.02 8.57 3.81
CA GLU A 189 16.09 9.55 3.60
C GLU A 189 15.93 10.73 4.56
N VAL A 190 16.91 11.64 4.57
CA VAL A 190 16.87 12.83 5.41
C VAL A 190 15.69 13.71 4.96
N GLY A 191 14.78 14.01 5.89
CA GLY A 191 13.57 14.81 5.62
C GLY A 191 12.32 13.98 5.27
N ASP A 192 12.45 12.67 5.07
CA ASP A 192 11.29 11.79 4.92
C ASP A 192 10.53 11.64 6.25
N GLU A 193 9.20 11.55 6.15
CA GLU A 193 8.34 11.10 7.24
C GLU A 193 8.60 9.62 7.53
N VAL A 194 9.08 9.34 8.74
CA VAL A 194 9.38 7.98 9.18
C VAL A 194 8.12 7.35 9.76
N VAL A 195 7.61 6.32 9.09
CA VAL A 195 6.36 5.63 9.49
C VAL A 195 6.62 4.28 10.13
N ALA A 196 7.82 3.72 9.98
CA ALA A 196 8.16 2.43 10.55
C ALA A 196 9.66 2.26 10.81
N LYS A 197 10.01 1.21 11.56
CA LYS A 197 11.39 0.76 11.78
C LYS A 197 11.49 -0.74 11.55
N ALA A 198 12.47 -1.19 10.78
CA ALA A 198 12.73 -2.62 10.58
C ALA A 198 13.25 -3.26 11.87
N LEU A 199 12.71 -4.41 12.24
CA LEU A 199 13.10 -5.20 13.40
C LEU A 199 13.93 -6.42 13.01
N SER A 200 13.72 -6.94 11.79
CA SER A 200 14.46 -8.09 11.26
C SER A 200 15.15 -7.75 9.93
N TYR A 201 16.15 -8.55 9.58
CA TYR A 201 16.83 -8.48 8.29
C TYR A 201 15.91 -9.02 7.20
N SER A 202 15.84 -8.34 6.05
CA SER A 202 15.00 -8.80 4.95
C SER A 202 15.56 -8.40 3.59
N LYS A 203 15.78 -9.41 2.73
CA LYS A 203 16.10 -9.20 1.32
C LYS A 203 14.86 -8.73 0.55
N PRO A 204 15.03 -8.10 -0.62
CA PRO A 204 13.91 -7.85 -1.53
C PRO A 204 13.04 -9.10 -1.71
N LYS A 205 11.72 -8.90 -1.70
CA LYS A 205 10.67 -9.93 -1.82
C LYS A 205 10.59 -10.94 -0.67
N SER A 206 11.31 -10.72 0.42
CA SER A 206 11.18 -11.53 1.65
C SER A 206 10.29 -10.83 2.66
N THR A 207 9.80 -11.55 3.66
CA THR A 207 9.06 -10.96 4.78
C THR A 207 10.00 -10.15 5.68
N VAL A 208 9.47 -9.13 6.34
CA VAL A 208 10.17 -8.29 7.31
C VAL A 208 9.24 -7.97 8.46
N ASP A 209 9.76 -8.04 9.67
CA ASP A 209 9.07 -7.55 10.86
C ASP A 209 9.40 -6.07 11.04
N ILE A 210 8.37 -5.26 11.23
CA ILE A 210 8.48 -3.81 11.36
C ILE A 210 7.73 -3.35 12.61
N LEU A 211 8.26 -2.32 13.25
CA LEU A 211 7.54 -1.52 14.23
C LEU A 211 6.95 -0.32 13.52
N LEU A 212 5.63 -0.26 13.43
CA LEU A 212 4.90 0.91 12.94
C LEU A 212 4.88 1.99 14.01
N HIS A 213 5.15 3.23 13.59
CA HIS A 213 5.05 4.41 14.42
C HIS A 213 3.75 5.14 14.11
N PRO A 214 3.05 5.69 15.12
CA PRO A 214 1.92 6.57 14.87
C PRO A 214 2.43 7.78 14.08
N VAL A 215 1.74 8.09 12.99
CA VAL A 215 2.05 9.22 12.12
C VAL A 215 1.23 10.42 12.60
N ASN A 216 1.88 11.58 12.73
CA ASN A 216 1.29 12.82 13.27
C ASN A 216 0.51 13.60 12.21
#